data_AF-A0A5R8QI55-F1
#
_entry.id   AF-A0A5R8QI55-F1
#
_cell.length_a   1.000
_cell.length_b   1.000
_cell.length_c   1.000
_cell.angle_alpha   90.00
_cell.angle_beta   90.00
_cell.angle_gamma   90.00
#
_symmetry.space_group_name_H-M   'P 1'
#
loop_
_entity.id
_entity.type
_entity.pdbx_description
1 polymer ?
#
loop_
_entity_poly.entity_id
_entity_poly.type
_entity_poly.pdbx_seq_one_letter_code
_entity_poly.pdbx_strand_id
1 'polypeptide(L)'
;MTYSSKKTIASVFGGILLVIAYIIYGFSAWAPAGDDLQGWAIALLIFISAGIVVSIVIQILFNIGASIGIAIQQRDRDDKEVERDIERVIKSSDLEDEMYKLISMKALRVSFVIVSAGFMVTLGLFALGFSPVFGLNVLAAAFFVGSIAEGIMKVYLNERGV
;
A
#
# COMPACT_ATOMS: atom_id res chain seq x y z
N MET A 1 13.36 -9.58 10.55
CA MET A 1 12.55 -8.52 9.90
C MET A 1 13.21 -7.16 10.00
N THR A 2 13.60 -6.64 8.84
CA THR A 2 14.18 -5.29 8.69
C THR A 2 13.13 -4.21 8.97
N TYR A 3 13.59 -2.98 9.22
CA TYR A 3 12.71 -1.81 9.39
C TYR A 3 11.78 -1.63 8.17
N SER A 4 12.32 -1.79 6.96
CA SER A 4 11.56 -1.71 5.71
C SER A 4 10.48 -2.79 5.59
N SER A 5 10.75 -4.04 5.98
CA SER A 5 9.73 -5.10 6.03
C SER A 5 8.58 -4.75 6.97
N LYS A 6 8.89 -4.27 8.19
CA LYS A 6 7.86 -3.91 9.20
C LYS A 6 6.99 -2.76 8.72
N LYS A 7 7.61 -1.72 8.14
CA LYS A 7 6.91 -0.58 7.53
C LYS A 7 5.99 -1.02 6.39
N THR A 8 6.48 -1.90 5.52
CA THR A 8 5.68 -2.46 4.41
C THR A 8 4.48 -3.25 4.92
N ILE A 9 4.65 -4.08 5.95
CA ILE A 9 3.55 -4.84 6.55
C ILE A 9 2.47 -3.92 7.13
N ALA A 10 2.87 -2.89 7.87
CA ALA A 10 1.92 -1.92 8.40
C ALA A 10 1.16 -1.20 7.27
N SER A 11 1.85 -0.84 6.19
CA SER A 11 1.21 -0.22 5.02
C SER A 11 0.22 -1.18 4.34
N VAL A 12 0.57 -2.46 4.18
CA VAL A 12 -0.35 -3.48 3.63
C VAL A 12 -1.56 -3.65 4.52
N PHE A 13 -1.37 -3.70 5.84
CA PHE A 13 -2.46 -3.80 6.80
C PHE A 13 -3.39 -2.57 6.75
N GLY A 14 -2.83 -1.36 6.66
CA GLY A 14 -3.61 -0.14 6.44
C GLY A 14 -4.41 -0.17 5.13
N GLY A 15 -3.81 -0.69 4.06
CA GLY A 15 -4.49 -0.94 2.79
C GLY A 15 -5.65 -1.94 2.92
N ILE A 16 -5.44 -3.06 3.60
CA ILE A 16 -6.49 -4.07 3.86
C ILE A 16 -7.65 -3.45 4.66
N LEU A 17 -7.35 -2.68 5.70
CA LEU A 17 -8.38 -1.98 6.48
C LEU A 17 -9.20 -1.02 5.62
N LEU A 18 -8.57 -0.29 4.70
CA LEU A 18 -9.28 0.58 3.76
C LEU A 18 -10.17 -0.19 2.80
N VAL A 19 -9.71 -1.35 2.31
CA VAL A 19 -10.53 -2.23 1.47
C VAL A 19 -11.74 -2.74 2.23
N ILE A 20 -11.55 -3.19 3.47
CA ILE A 20 -12.65 -3.61 4.34
C ILE A 20 -13.62 -2.46 4.58
N ALA A 21 -13.12 -1.26 4.86
CA ALA A 21 -13.95 -0.07 5.04
C ALA A 21 -14.73 0.28 3.76
N TYR A 22 -14.13 0.14 2.58
CA TYR A 22 -14.80 0.33 1.29
C TYR A 22 -15.92 -0.69 1.06
N ILE A 23 -15.65 -1.97 1.35
CA ILE A 23 -16.65 -3.03 1.25
C ILE A 23 -17.82 -2.75 2.20
N ILE A 24 -17.54 -2.39 3.46
CA ILE A 24 -18.59 -2.01 4.43
C ILE A 24 -19.40 -0.81 3.92
N TYR A 25 -18.73 0.22 3.38
CA TYR A 25 -19.40 1.38 2.80
C TYR A 25 -20.33 0.97 1.66
N GLY A 26 -19.90 0.07 0.77
CA GLY A 26 -20.71 -0.41 -0.36
C GLY A 26 -21.98 -1.17 0.03
N PHE A 27 -22.02 -1.78 1.22
CA PHE A 27 -23.23 -2.41 1.77
C PHE A 27 -24.00 -1.52 2.74
N SER A 28 -23.53 -0.30 2.99
CA SER A 28 -24.18 0.63 3.91
C SER A 28 -25.37 1.33 3.26
N ALA A 29 -26.27 1.86 4.09
CA ALA A 29 -27.39 2.70 3.62
C ALA A 29 -26.94 4.03 2.98
N TRP A 30 -25.65 4.37 3.08
CA TRP A 30 -25.06 5.59 2.53
C TRP A 30 -24.40 5.35 1.16
N ALA A 31 -24.39 4.09 0.69
CA ALA A 31 -23.89 3.75 -0.62
C ALA A 31 -24.74 4.42 -1.71
N PRO A 32 -24.12 4.87 -2.83
CA PRO A 32 -24.86 5.31 -4.00
C PRO A 32 -25.80 4.22 -4.52
N ALA A 33 -26.83 4.62 -5.26
CA ALA A 33 -27.71 3.67 -5.93
C ALA A 33 -26.89 2.73 -6.84
N GLY A 34 -27.38 1.51 -7.05
CA GLY A 34 -26.63 0.47 -7.78
C GLY A 34 -26.29 0.82 -9.24
N ASP A 35 -26.99 1.80 -9.81
CA ASP A 35 -26.80 2.34 -11.15
C ASP A 35 -26.13 3.73 -11.16
N ASP A 36 -25.91 4.35 -10.01
CA ASP A 36 -25.28 5.67 -9.89
C ASP A 36 -23.75 5.60 -10.03
N LEU A 37 -23.30 5.52 -11.28
CA LEU A 37 -21.88 5.49 -11.62
C LEU A 37 -21.09 6.69 -11.06
N GLN A 38 -21.69 7.87 -11.06
CA GLN A 38 -21.03 9.09 -10.58
C GLN A 38 -20.78 8.99 -9.07
N GLY A 39 -21.78 8.59 -8.30
CA GLY A 39 -21.66 8.37 -6.86
C GLY A 39 -20.59 7.34 -6.53
N TRP A 40 -20.56 6.20 -7.25
CA TRP A 40 -19.54 5.17 -7.04
C TRP A 40 -18.12 5.64 -7.40
N ALA A 41 -17.97 6.42 -8.46
CA ALA A 41 -16.68 7.01 -8.84
C ALA A 41 -16.18 8.02 -7.80
N ILE A 42 -17.06 8.88 -7.28
CA ILE A 42 -16.74 9.83 -6.20
C ILE A 42 -16.34 9.07 -4.93
N ALA A 43 -17.09 8.05 -4.55
CA ALA A 43 -16.77 7.23 -3.38
C ALA A 43 -15.38 6.61 -3.50
N LEU A 44 -15.07 5.96 -4.63
CA LEU A 44 -13.74 5.39 -4.87
C LEU A 44 -12.63 6.45 -4.82
N LEU A 45 -12.85 7.64 -5.38
CA LEU A 45 -11.88 8.73 -5.34
C LEU A 45 -11.59 9.17 -3.90
N ILE A 46 -12.62 9.26 -3.05
CA ILE A 46 -12.47 9.55 -1.62
C ILE A 46 -11.66 8.46 -0.92
N PHE A 47 -11.95 7.18 -1.17
CA PHE A 47 -11.23 6.06 -0.56
C PHE A 47 -9.76 5.98 -1.01
N ILE A 48 -9.47 6.23 -2.28
CA ILE A 48 -8.09 6.32 -2.79
C ILE A 48 -7.35 7.47 -2.10
N SER A 49 -7.99 8.63 -1.98
CA SER A 49 -7.41 9.80 -1.31
C SER A 49 -7.15 9.52 0.18
N ALA A 50 -8.09 8.88 0.87
CA ALA A 50 -7.91 8.43 2.25
C ALA A 50 -6.76 7.44 2.37
N GLY A 51 -6.57 6.55 1.39
CA GLY A 51 -5.45 5.62 1.34
C GLY A 51 -4.08 6.27 1.24
N ILE A 52 -3.96 7.33 0.44
CA ILE A 52 -2.73 8.12 0.36
C ILE A 52 -2.42 8.75 1.73
N VAL A 53 -3.43 9.34 2.39
CA VAL A 53 -3.28 9.94 3.73
C VAL A 53 -2.85 8.89 4.76
N VAL A 54 -3.50 7.72 4.79
CA VAL A 54 -3.13 6.62 5.70
C VAL A 54 -1.69 6.17 5.45
N SER A 55 -1.27 6.04 4.19
CA SER A 55 0.11 5.67 3.86
C SER A 55 1.12 6.69 4.38
N ILE A 56 0.85 7.99 4.18
CA ILE A 56 1.71 9.07 4.70
C ILE A 56 1.80 9.02 6.23
N VAL A 57 0.68 8.86 6.92
CA VAL A 57 0.65 8.76 8.38
C VAL A 57 1.47 7.57 8.87
N ILE A 58 1.32 6.40 8.25
CA ILE A 58 2.12 5.21 8.57
C ILE A 58 3.61 5.49 8.36
N GLN A 59 4.00 6.12 7.25
CA GLN A 59 5.41 6.46 6.98
C GLN A 59 6.00 7.39 8.06
N ILE A 60 5.26 8.43 8.45
CA ILE A 60 5.68 9.37 9.50
C ILE A 60 5.84 8.64 10.84
N LEU A 61 4.85 7.84 11.25
CA LEU A 61 4.88 7.10 12.50
C LEU A 61 6.06 6.13 12.59
N PHE A 62 6.36 5.43 11.50
CA PHE A 62 7.52 4.53 11.45
C PHE A 62 8.84 5.30 11.56
N ASN A 63 8.99 6.43 10.86
CA ASN A 63 10.22 7.22 10.88
C ASN A 63 10.49 7.81 12.28
N ILE A 64 9.45 8.33 12.94
CA ILE A 64 9.55 8.83 14.32
C ILE A 64 9.85 7.68 15.28
N GLY A 65 9.13 6.56 15.17
CA GLY A 65 9.33 5.39 16.03
C GLY A 65 10.73 4.81 15.93
N ALA A 66 11.31 4.75 14.73
CA ALA A 66 12.70 4.35 14.54
C ALA A 66 13.68 5.32 15.19
N SER A 67 13.46 6.63 15.02
CA SER A 67 14.31 7.68 15.60
C SER A 67 14.33 7.59 17.13
N ILE A 68 13.16 7.45 17.76
CA ILE A 68 13.04 7.30 19.22
C ILE A 68 13.69 6.00 19.69
N GLY A 69 13.47 4.89 18.98
CA GLY A 69 14.05 3.59 19.34
C GLY A 69 15.58 3.62 19.38
N ILE A 70 16.21 4.27 18.39
CA ILE A 70 17.67 4.45 18.34
C ILE A 70 18.14 5.37 19.48
N ALA A 71 17.45 6.49 19.70
CA ALA A 71 17.81 7.44 20.76
C ALA A 71 17.77 6.81 22.16
N ILE A 72 16.79 5.93 22.44
CA ILE A 72 16.71 5.21 23.73
C ILE A 72 17.81 4.17 23.84
N GLN A 73 18.13 3.45 22.77
CA GLN A 73 19.14 2.41 22.79
C GLN A 73 20.56 2.96 22.95
N GLN A 74 20.81 4.17 22.46
CA GLN A 74 22.12 4.83 22.50
C GLN A 74 22.18 5.97 23.54
N ARG A 75 21.37 5.90 24.60
CA ARG A 75 21.19 6.96 25.59
C ARG A 75 22.48 7.45 26.27
N ASP A 76 23.50 6.61 26.37
CA ASP A 76 24.78 6.93 27.02
C ASP A 76 25.85 7.45 26.03
N ARG A 77 25.52 7.59 24.74
CA ARG A 77 26.42 8.14 23.71
C ARG A 77 26.19 9.63 23.50
N ASP A 78 27.18 10.28 22.91
CA ASP A 78 27.10 11.69 22.52
C ASP A 78 25.94 11.93 21.54
N ASP A 79 25.14 12.99 21.79
CA ASP A 79 23.93 13.28 21.02
C ASP A 79 24.22 13.43 19.51
N LYS A 80 25.40 13.95 19.12
CA LYS A 80 25.78 14.08 17.71
C LYS A 80 26.08 12.74 17.05
N GLU A 81 26.56 11.76 17.81
CA GLU A 81 26.72 10.40 17.29
C GLU A 81 25.36 9.73 17.07
N VAL A 82 24.42 9.92 18.00
CA VAL A 82 23.06 9.38 17.91
C VAL A 82 22.32 9.97 16.72
N GLU A 83 22.39 11.28 16.51
CA GLU A 83 21.76 11.96 15.37
C GLU A 83 22.31 11.45 14.04
N ARG A 84 23.64 11.28 13.95
CA ARG A 84 24.30 10.70 12.77
C ARG A 84 23.86 9.27 12.50
N ASP A 85 23.68 8.45 13.54
CA ASP A 85 23.21 7.08 13.40
C ASP A 85 21.73 7.02 12.99
N ILE A 86 20.89 7.93 13.50
CA ILE A 86 19.49 8.07 13.03
C ILE A 86 19.45 8.46 11.55
N GLU A 87 20.20 9.50 11.14
CA GLU A 87 20.27 9.89 9.72
C GLU A 87 20.76 8.72 8.87
N ARG A 88 21.82 8.02 9.32
CA ARG A 88 22.34 6.85 8.59
C ARG A 88 21.30 5.75 8.46
N VAL A 89 20.53 5.43 9.49
CA VAL A 89 19.51 4.37 9.43
C VAL A 89 18.35 4.78 8.52
N ILE A 90 17.86 6.01 8.61
CA ILE A 90 16.78 6.50 7.76
C ILE A 90 17.25 6.56 6.30
N LYS A 91 18.42 7.16 6.06
CA LYS A 91 18.98 7.32 4.72
C LYS A 91 19.40 5.98 4.10
N SER A 92 19.95 5.06 4.89
CA SER A 92 20.24 3.70 4.39
C SER A 92 18.99 2.86 4.18
N SER A 93 17.87 3.19 4.85
CA SER A 93 16.57 2.58 4.55
C SER A 93 15.92 3.12 3.27
N ASP A 94 16.26 4.34 2.84
CA ASP A 94 15.80 4.97 1.60
C ASP A 94 16.80 4.85 0.43
N LEU A 95 18.06 4.50 0.69
CA LEU A 95 19.03 4.14 -0.34
C LEU A 95 18.64 2.77 -0.91
N GLU A 96 17.94 2.79 -2.05
CA GLU A 96 17.69 1.60 -2.87
C GLU A 96 19.03 1.03 -3.36
N ASP A 97 19.61 0.14 -2.56
CA ASP A 97 20.65 -0.76 -3.01
C ASP A 97 20.12 -1.60 -4.21
N GLU A 98 21.01 -2.14 -5.03
CA GLU A 98 20.65 -2.91 -6.22
C GLU A 98 19.66 -4.05 -5.90
N MET A 99 19.84 -4.70 -4.74
CA MET A 99 18.93 -5.72 -4.23
C MET A 99 17.52 -5.15 -3.99
N TYR A 100 17.39 -4.02 -3.29
CA TYR A 100 16.08 -3.41 -3.01
C TYR A 100 15.37 -2.96 -4.29
N LYS A 101 16.13 -2.47 -5.26
CA LYS A 101 15.60 -2.15 -6.59
C LYS A 101 15.10 -3.38 -7.35
N LEU A 102 15.83 -4.51 -7.27
CA LEU A 102 15.37 -5.77 -7.86
C LEU A 102 14.10 -6.27 -7.17
N ILE A 103 14.01 -6.17 -5.84
CA ILE A 103 12.82 -6.53 -5.07
C ILE A 103 11.63 -5.67 -5.50
N SER A 104 11.80 -4.34 -5.58
CA SER A 104 10.72 -3.43 -5.96
C SER A 104 10.20 -3.71 -7.37
N MET A 105 11.10 -3.95 -8.33
CA MET A 105 10.72 -4.30 -9.71
C MET A 105 10.03 -5.66 -9.82
N LYS A 106 10.51 -6.69 -9.10
CA LYS A 106 9.88 -8.03 -9.09
C LYS A 106 8.49 -7.98 -8.47
N ALA A 107 8.32 -7.28 -7.36
CA ALA A 107 7.02 -7.10 -6.72
C ALA A 107 6.06 -6.29 -7.58
N LEU A 108 6.53 -5.19 -8.17
CA LEU A 108 5.73 -4.35 -9.07
C LEU A 108 5.25 -5.14 -10.29
N ARG A 109 6.07 -6.05 -10.82
CA ARG A 109 5.67 -6.94 -11.92
C ARG A 109 4.46 -7.81 -11.54
N VAL A 110 4.43 -8.37 -10.33
CA VAL A 110 3.29 -9.18 -9.86
C VAL A 110 2.02 -8.31 -9.78
N SER A 111 2.14 -7.12 -9.20
CA SER A 111 1.04 -6.14 -9.13
C SER A 111 0.49 -5.82 -10.53
N PHE A 112 1.38 -5.51 -11.47
CA PHE A 112 1.00 -5.15 -12.83
C PHE A 112 0.29 -6.28 -13.57
N VAL A 113 0.69 -7.53 -13.38
CA VAL A 113 -0.01 -8.70 -13.95
C VAL A 113 -1.44 -8.81 -13.40
N ILE A 114 -1.61 -8.66 -12.08
CA ILE A 114 -2.94 -8.73 -11.43
C ILE A 114 -3.85 -7.59 -11.94
N VAL A 115 -3.33 -6.37 -11.96
CA VAL A 115 -4.09 -5.20 -12.42
C VAL A 115 -4.44 -5.32 -13.90
N SER A 116 -3.49 -5.75 -14.74
CA SER A 116 -3.75 -5.95 -16.18
C SER A 116 -4.81 -7.02 -16.42
N ALA A 117 -4.76 -8.13 -15.68
CA ALA A 117 -5.78 -9.17 -15.76
C ALA A 117 -7.17 -8.63 -15.35
N GLY A 118 -7.25 -7.88 -14.24
CA GLY A 118 -8.51 -7.28 -13.80
C GLY A 118 -9.06 -6.23 -14.76
N PHE A 119 -8.18 -5.46 -15.40
CA PHE A 119 -8.57 -4.54 -16.47
C PHE A 119 -9.17 -5.29 -17.67
N MET A 120 -8.55 -6.40 -18.10
CA MET A 120 -9.09 -7.24 -19.18
C MET A 120 -10.46 -7.86 -18.80
N VAL A 121 -10.61 -8.33 -17.56
CA VAL A 121 -11.90 -8.82 -17.04
C VAL A 121 -12.95 -7.73 -17.07
N THR A 122 -12.60 -6.51 -16.66
CA THR A 122 -13.50 -5.36 -16.67
C THR A 122 -14.00 -5.03 -18.09
N LEU A 123 -13.09 -5.02 -19.08
CA LEU A 123 -13.48 -4.83 -20.48
C LEU A 123 -14.37 -5.96 -20.99
N GLY A 124 -14.08 -7.21 -20.61
CA GLY A 124 -14.92 -8.36 -20.93
C GLY A 124 -16.33 -8.23 -20.37
N LEU A 125 -16.48 -7.74 -19.13
CA LEU A 125 -17.79 -7.47 -18.53
C LEU A 125 -18.57 -6.40 -19.29
N PHE A 126 -17.90 -5.33 -19.73
CA PHE A 126 -18.54 -4.31 -20.56
C PHE A 126 -18.97 -4.86 -21.93
N ALA A 127 -18.16 -5.71 -22.54
CA ALA A 127 -18.52 -6.37 -23.80
C ALA A 127 -19.75 -7.30 -23.66
N LEU A 128 -19.96 -7.87 -22.48
CA LEU A 128 -21.12 -8.71 -22.16
C LEU A 128 -22.36 -7.90 -21.71
N GLY A 129 -22.28 -6.56 -21.68
CA GLY A 129 -23.40 -5.70 -21.33
C GLY A 129 -23.66 -5.54 -19.82
N PHE A 130 -22.68 -5.86 -18.96
CA PHE A 130 -22.80 -5.61 -17.53
C PHE A 130 -22.78 -4.11 -17.21
N SER A 131 -23.37 -3.73 -16.07
CA SER A 131 -23.41 -2.34 -15.60
C SER A 131 -22.00 -1.74 -15.45
N PRO A 132 -21.78 -0.48 -15.87
CA PRO A 132 -20.54 0.25 -15.64
C PRO A 132 -20.11 0.26 -14.16
N VAL A 133 -21.08 0.31 -13.24
CA VAL A 133 -20.83 0.28 -11.78
C VAL A 133 -20.17 -1.02 -11.36
N PHE A 134 -20.60 -2.14 -11.93
CA PHE A 134 -20.02 -3.45 -11.63
C PHE A 134 -18.57 -3.53 -12.13
N GLY A 135 -18.32 -3.10 -13.37
CA GLY A 135 -16.95 -3.06 -13.91
C GLY A 135 -16.03 -2.12 -13.15
N LEU A 136 -16.53 -0.97 -12.70
CA LEU A 136 -15.76 -0.04 -11.86
C LEU A 136 -15.30 -0.70 -10.55
N ASN A 137 -16.19 -1.45 -9.89
CA ASN A 137 -15.86 -2.16 -8.65
C ASN A 137 -14.89 -3.34 -8.88
N VAL A 138 -15.03 -4.06 -10.00
CA VAL A 138 -14.08 -5.12 -10.39
C VAL A 138 -12.69 -4.55 -10.66
N LEU A 139 -12.62 -3.41 -11.35
CA LEU A 139 -11.37 -2.71 -11.60
C LEU A 139 -10.73 -2.24 -10.29
N ALA A 140 -11.51 -1.61 -9.41
CA ALA A 140 -11.04 -1.19 -8.09
C ALA A 140 -10.50 -2.38 -7.27
N ALA A 141 -11.21 -3.52 -7.27
CA ALA A 141 -10.76 -4.73 -6.61
C ALA A 141 -9.42 -5.23 -7.17
N ALA A 142 -9.22 -5.18 -8.49
CA ALA A 142 -7.94 -5.56 -9.11
C ALA A 142 -6.78 -4.66 -8.65
N PHE A 143 -6.98 -3.35 -8.54
CA PHE A 143 -5.98 -2.43 -7.99
C PHE A 143 -5.68 -2.71 -6.52
N PHE A 144 -6.70 -2.95 -5.70
CA PHE A 144 -6.51 -3.27 -4.29
C PHE A 144 -5.76 -4.59 -4.10
N VAL A 145 -6.16 -5.66 -4.80
CA VAL A 145 -5.49 -6.96 -4.75
C VAL A 145 -4.06 -6.86 -5.29
N GLY A 146 -3.86 -6.13 -6.39
CA GLY A 146 -2.53 -5.89 -6.95
C GLY A 146 -1.59 -5.21 -5.97
N SER A 147 -2.06 -4.14 -5.31
CA SER A 147 -1.29 -3.41 -4.29
C SER A 147 -0.96 -4.26 -3.06
N ILE A 148 -1.91 -5.05 -2.56
CA ILE A 148 -1.69 -5.97 -1.44
C ILE A 148 -0.66 -7.04 -1.83
N ALA A 149 -0.82 -7.65 -3.00
CA ALA A 149 0.10 -8.66 -3.51
C ALA A 149 1.52 -8.09 -3.70
N GLU A 150 1.65 -6.85 -4.17
CA GLU A 150 2.92 -6.14 -4.26
C GLU A 150 3.61 -6.03 -2.89
N GLY A 151 2.88 -5.58 -1.87
CA GLY A 151 3.42 -5.41 -0.53
C GLY A 151 3.81 -6.74 0.11
N ILE A 152 2.99 -7.79 -0.06
CA ILE A 152 3.32 -9.15 0.41
C ILE A 152 4.57 -9.66 -0.31
N MET A 153 4.68 -9.46 -1.63
CA MET A 153 5.82 -9.90 -2.41
C MET A 153 7.11 -9.17 -2.02
N LYS A 154 7.03 -7.85 -1.74
CA LYS A 154 8.16 -7.07 -1.20
C LYS A 154 8.69 -7.67 0.10
N VAL A 155 7.80 -7.97 1.05
CA VAL A 155 8.17 -8.57 2.34
C VAL A 155 8.77 -9.96 2.13
N TYR A 156 8.13 -10.79 1.31
CA TYR A 156 8.58 -12.16 1.05
C TYR A 156 9.97 -12.22 0.40
N LEU A 157 10.22 -11.41 -0.62
CA LEU A 157 11.53 -11.35 -1.28
C LEU A 157 12.61 -10.79 -0.34
N ASN A 158 12.27 -9.79 0.48
CA ASN A 158 13.21 -9.20 1.43
C ASN A 158 13.65 -10.19 2.52
N GLU A 159 12.73 -10.98 3.07
CA GLU A 159 13.10 -12.00 4.07
C GLU A 159 13.85 -13.20 3.43
N ARG A 160 13.78 -13.37 2.10
CA ARG A 160 14.57 -14.37 1.36
C ARG A 160 15.93 -13.86 0.88
N GLY A 161 16.18 -12.54 0.91
CA GLY A 161 17.43 -11.94 0.45
C GLY A 161 17.69 -12.08 -1.06
N VAL A 162 16.66 -11.95 -1.90
CA VAL A 162 16.69 -12.19 -3.37
C VAL A 162 16.37 -10.94 -4.17
#